data_AF-A0A0E9A7H0-F1
#
_entry.id   AF-A0A0E9A7H0-F1
#
_cell.length_a   1.000
_cell.length_b   1.000
_cell.length_c   1.000
_cell.angle_alpha   90.00
_cell.angle_beta   90.00
_cell.angle_gamma   90.00
#
_symmetry.space_group_name_H-M   'P 1'
#
loop_
_entity.id
_entity.type
_entity.pdbx_description
1 polymer ?
#
loop_
_entity_poly.entity_id
_entity_poly.type
_entity_poly.pdbx_seq_one_letter_code
_entity_poly.pdbx_strand_id
1 'polypeptide(L)' 'MVGAIAAAARPLAIPVIVLAGQVSLDKSALRSAGIMAALSIAEYAGSVRLALADAANQLMGLASQVAARLGNSGPSGYR' A
#
# COMPACT_ATOMS: atom_id res chain seq x y z
N MET A 1 -3.32 8.80 11.80
CA MET A 1 -2.45 8.95 10.61
C MET A 1 -1.74 7.61 10.35
N VAL A 2 -1.58 7.19 9.08
CA VAL A 2 -0.92 5.91 8.75
C VAL A 2 0.52 5.78 9.24
N GLY A 3 1.25 6.90 9.37
CA GLY A 3 2.62 6.91 9.90
C GLY A 3 2.73 6.40 11.34
N ALA A 4 1.68 6.55 12.16
CA ALA A 4 1.67 6.00 13.52
C ALA A 4 1.60 4.47 13.54
N ILE A 5 0.84 3.87 12.61
CA ILE A 5 0.76 2.42 12.44
C ILE A 5 2.12 1.87 11.98
N ALA A 6 2.74 2.53 11.00
CA ALA A 6 4.06 2.15 10.51
C ALA A 6 5.14 2.25 11.61
N ALA A 7 5.09 3.31 12.43
CA ALA A 7 5.98 3.47 13.57
C ALA A 7 5.80 2.36 14.62
N ALA A 8 4.57 1.94 14.90
CA ALA A 8 4.27 0.86 15.84
C ALA A 8 4.64 -0.55 15.31
N ALA A 9 4.53 -0.76 13.99
CA ALA A 9 4.87 -2.04 13.35
C ALA A 9 6.38 -2.26 13.21
N ARG A 10 7.16 -1.18 13.06
CA ARG A 10 8.59 -1.22 12.79
C ARG A 10 9.42 -2.01 13.83
N PRO A 11 9.26 -1.82 15.15
CA PRO A 11 9.99 -2.61 16.16
C PRO A 11 9.69 -4.11 16.10
N LEU A 12 8.53 -4.49 15.54
CA LEU A 12 8.09 -5.88 15.41
C LEU A 12 8.50 -6.51 14.07
N ALA A 13 9.25 -5.78 13.24
CA ALA A 13 9.60 -6.18 11.88
C ALA A 13 8.38 -6.54 10.99
N ILE A 14 7.21 -5.96 11.28
CA ILE A 14 6.00 -6.20 10.49
C ILE A 14 6.00 -5.24 9.30
N PRO A 15 5.98 -5.73 8.06
CA PRO A 15 5.92 -4.87 6.88
C PRO A 15 4.55 -4.19 6.78
N VAL A 16 4.55 -2.88 6.49
CA VAL A 16 3.33 -2.08 6.32
C VAL A 16 3.20 -1.61 4.88
N ILE A 17 2.05 -1.91 4.26
CA ILE A 17 1.65 -1.43 2.94
C ILE A 17 0.40 -0.58 3.09
N VAL A 18 0.38 0.59 2.44
CA VAL A 18 -0.76 1.52 2.50
C VAL A 18 -1.50 1.50 1.16
N LEU A 19 -2.81 1.31 1.22
CA LEU A 19 -3.72 1.53 0.08
C LEU A 19 -4.54 2.79 0.37
N ALA A 20 -4.48 3.78 -0.52
CA ALA A 20 -5.16 5.05 -0.32
C ALA A 20 -5.80 5.55 -1.61
N GLY A 21 -6.82 6.40 -1.51
CA GLY A 21 -7.45 7.02 -2.69
C GLY A 21 -6.41 7.68 -3.60
N GLN A 22 -5.56 8.51 -3.01
CA GLN A 22 -4.41 9.16 -3.66
C GLN A 22 -3.19 9.11 -2.76
N VAL A 23 -2.02 9.04 -3.38
CA VAL A 23 -0.72 9.08 -2.71
C VAL A 23 0.16 10.08 -3.47
N SER A 24 0.72 11.05 -2.77
CA SER A 24 1.64 12.04 -3.33
C SER A 24 3.00 12.06 -2.63
N LEU A 25 3.29 11.01 -1.86
CA LEU A 25 4.55 10.83 -1.13
C LEU A 25 5.58 10.16 -2.04
N ASP A 26 6.79 10.70 -2.05
CA ASP A 26 7.91 10.08 -2.73
C ASP A 26 8.47 8.89 -1.94
N LYS A 27 9.36 8.12 -2.59
CA LYS A 27 9.96 6.91 -2.01
C LYS A 27 10.78 7.17 -0.75
N SER A 28 11.43 8.33 -0.63
CA SER A 28 12.21 8.71 0.56
C SER A 28 11.29 8.93 1.75
N ALA A 29 10.19 9.66 1.55
CA ALA A 29 9.20 9.90 2.59
C ALA A 29 8.57 8.59 3.10
N LEU A 30 8.24 7.66 2.20
CA LEU A 30 7.71 6.34 2.58
C LEU A 30 8.70 5.53 3.40
N ARG A 31 9.97 5.48 2.98
CA ARG A 31 11.03 4.77 3.69
C ARG A 31 11.28 5.36 5.08
N SER A 32 11.33 6.69 5.18
CA SER A 32 11.50 7.38 6.46
C SER A 32 10.35 7.10 7.43
N ALA A 33 9.14 6.85 6.92
CA ALA A 33 7.97 6.48 7.71
C ALA A 33 7.91 4.98 8.06
N GLY A 34 8.84 4.15 7.56
CA GLY A 34 8.79 2.69 7.76
C GLY A 34 7.69 2.00 6.93
N ILE A 35 7.24 2.63 5.84
CA ILE A 35 6.22 2.10 4.94
C ILE A 35 6.94 1.41 3.77
N MET A 36 6.60 0.13 3.53
CA MET A 36 7.19 -0.67 2.45
C MET A 36 6.72 -0.17 1.08
N ALA A 37 5.43 0.11 0.95
CA ALA A 37 4.83 0.64 -0.26
C ALA A 37 3.56 1.42 0.06
N ALA A 38 3.27 2.44 -0.73
CA ALA A 38 1.99 3.12 -0.74
C ALA A 38 1.44 3.13 -2.17
N LEU A 39 0.19 2.71 -2.33
CA LEU A 39 -0.43 2.48 -3.63
C LEU A 39 -1.72 3.28 -3.73
N SER A 40 -1.90 3.93 -4.88
CA SER A 40 -3.08 4.73 -5.16
C SER A 40 -4.18 3.91 -5.83
N ILE A 41 -5.40 4.02 -5.30
CA ILE A 41 -6.61 3.46 -5.91
C ILE A 41 -6.91 4.15 -7.24
N ALA A 42 -6.69 5.47 -7.38
CA ALA A 42 -6.97 6.13 -8.66
C ALA A 42 -5.93 5.90 -9.75
N GLU A 43 -4.66 5.67 -9.38
CA GLU A 43 -3.68 5.19 -10.37
C GLU A 43 -4.05 3.79 -10.85
N TYR A 44 -4.46 2.90 -9.93
CA TYR A 44 -4.95 1.56 -10.27
C TYR A 44 -6.21 1.60 -11.17
N ALA A 45 -7.19 2.45 -10.82
CA ALA A 45 -8.41 2.62 -11.59
C ALA A 45 -8.19 3.42 -12.90
N GLY A 46 -7.02 4.03 -13.08
CA GLY A 46 -6.72 4.91 -14.22
C GLY A 46 -7.41 6.28 -14.19
N SER A 47 -8.28 6.57 -13.21
CA SER A 47 -8.82 7.91 -12.97
C SER A 47 -9.41 8.08 -11.57
N VAL A 48 -9.37 9.30 -11.04
CA VAL A 48 -10.00 9.66 -9.75
C VAL A 48 -11.52 9.46 -9.81
N ARG A 49 -12.13 9.82 -10.93
CA ARG A 49 -13.58 9.68 -11.13
C ARG A 49 -14.03 8.23 -10.98
N LEU A 50 -13.33 7.28 -11.63
CA LEU A 50 -13.66 5.86 -11.50
C LEU A 50 -13.38 5.33 -10.09
N ALA A 51 -12.25 5.72 -9.49
CA ALA A 51 -11.91 5.33 -8.12
C ALA A 51 -12.92 5.83 -7.08
N LEU A 52 -13.61 6.93 -7.32
CA LEU A 52 -14.69 7.42 -6.45
C LEU A 52 -16.03 6.75 -6.77
N ALA A 53 -16.36 6.62 -8.05
CA ALA A 53 -17.64 6.02 -8.48
C ALA A 53 -17.76 4.54 -8.11
N ASP A 54 -16.62 3.84 -8.00
CA ASP A 54 -16.57 2.39 -7.78
C ASP A 54 -15.54 1.99 -6.71
N ALA A 55 -15.40 2.81 -5.66
CA ALA A 55 -14.30 2.72 -4.70
C ALA A 55 -14.10 1.34 -4.06
N ALA A 56 -15.18 0.63 -3.74
CA ALA A 56 -15.11 -0.68 -3.11
C ALA A 56 -14.46 -1.72 -4.05
N ASN A 57 -14.91 -1.79 -5.30
CA ASN A 57 -14.38 -2.74 -6.27
C ASN A 57 -12.94 -2.40 -6.65
N GLN A 58 -12.63 -1.11 -6.82
CA GLN A 58 -11.26 -0.67 -7.11
C GLN A 58 -10.30 -0.99 -5.95
N LEU A 59 -10.73 -0.77 -4.70
CA LEU A 59 -9.95 -1.13 -3.52
C LEU A 59 -9.75 -2.65 -3.41
N MET A 60 -10.80 -3.44 -3.59
CA MET A 60 -10.72 -4.91 -3.55
C MET A 60 -9.79 -5.45 -4.65
N GLY A 61 -9.91 -4.93 -5.87
CA GLY A 61 -9.05 -5.30 -7.00
C GLY A 61 -7.58 -4.97 -6.74
N LEU A 62 -7.30 -3.76 -6.25
CA LEU A 62 -5.95 -3.35 -5.87
C LEU A 62 -5.39 -4.23 -4.74
N ALA A 63 -6.16 -4.46 -3.68
CA ALA A 63 -5.74 -5.30 -2.55
C ALA A 63 -5.43 -6.73 -2.99
N SER A 64 -6.28 -7.32 -3.84
CA SER A 64 -6.07 -8.66 -4.39
C SER A 64 -4.79 -8.73 -5.23
N GLN A 65 -4.55 -7.75 -6.10
CA GLN A 65 -3.32 -7.69 -6.89
C GLN A 65 -2.06 -7.57 -6.02
N VAL A 66 -2.11 -6.77 -4.95
CA VAL A 66 -1.01 -6.62 -3.99
C VAL A 66 -0.76 -7.92 -3.25
N ALA A 67 -1.81 -8.56 -2.74
CA ALA A 67 -1.71 -9.84 -2.05
C ALA A 67 -1.11 -10.93 -2.96
N ALA A 68 -1.55 -11.01 -4.22
CA ALA A 68 -1.00 -11.96 -5.20
C ALA A 68 0.49 -11.70 -5.46
N ARG A 69 0.91 -10.44 -5.60
CA ARG A 69 2.33 -10.08 -5.75
C ARG A 69 3.16 -10.50 -4.54
N LEU A 70 2.64 -10.29 -3.33
CA LEU A 70 3.31 -10.71 -2.09
C LEU A 70 3.42 -12.23 -1.99
N GLY A 71 2.34 -12.97 -2.26
CA GLY A 71 2.33 -14.44 -2.26
C GLY A 71 3.27 -15.04 -3.30
N ASN A 72 3.43 -14.38 -4.45
CA ASN A 72 4.35 -14.79 -5.51
C ASN A 72 5.82 -14.41 -5.26
N SER A 73 6.12 -13.64 -4.22
CA SER A 73 7.48 -13.19 -3.91
C SER A 73 8.33 -14.24 -3.16
N GLY A 74 7.84 -15.48 -3.02
CA GLY A 74 8.53 -16.59 -2.32
C GLY A 74 8.58 -16.41 -0.80
N PRO A 75 9.08 -17.40 -0.02
CA PRO A 75 9.24 -17.24 1.42
C PRO A 75 10.19 -16.07 1.63
N SER A 76 9.64 -14.98 2.16
CA SER A 76 10.36 -13.73 2.32
C SER A 76 11.62 -13.98 3.14
N GLY A 77 12.77 -13.76 2.51
CA GLY A 77 14.04 -13.60 3.22
C GLY A 77 13.95 -12.34 4.09
N TYR A 78 13.34 -12.47 5.26
CA TYR A 78 13.60 -11.59 6.40
C TYR A 78 14.74 -12.25 7.18
N ARG A 79 15.97 -11.96 6.77
CA ARG A 79 17.17 -12.12 7.60
C ARG A 79 17.74 -10.74 7.89
#